data_AF-A0A8S9Y5S1-F1
#
_entry.id   AF-A0A8S9Y5S1-F1
#
_cell.length_a   1.000
_cell.length_b   1.000
_cell.length_c   1.000
_cell.angle_alpha   90.00
_cell.angle_beta   90.00
_cell.angle_gamma   90.00
#
_symmetry.space_group_name_H-M   'P 1'
#
loop_
_entity.id
_entity.type
_entity.pdbx_description
1 polymer ?
#
loop_
_entity_poly.entity_id
_entity_poly.type
_entity_poly.pdbx_seq_one_letter_code
_entity_poly.pdbx_strand_id
1 'polypeptide(L)'
;MKLEERFRVEAEVAVNRANLLSRLWKYAPRDVLNSEYILHAMVISMVEFDEDIFAAGNCYDQHQYKNYWLFCPYAYRLPEGAILGKDLAVEYKYLSNTSEWFFIARKNAERVIRNYSQFKKGQL
;
A
#
# COMPACT_ATOMS: atom_id res chain seq x y z
N MET A 1 -5.49 -26.85 7.69
CA MET A 1 -5.00 -25.83 6.74
C MET A 1 -4.29 -24.75 7.55
N LYS A 2 -3.00 -24.50 7.33
CA LYS A 2 -2.28 -23.43 8.04
C LYS A 2 -2.79 -22.07 7.52
N LEU A 3 -2.84 -21.05 8.39
CA LEU A 3 -3.36 -19.72 8.06
C LEU A 3 -2.70 -19.11 6.80
N GLU A 4 -1.42 -19.41 6.58
CA GLU A 4 -0.63 -18.97 5.42
C GLU A 4 -1.15 -19.51 4.08
N GLU A 5 -1.71 -20.72 4.07
CA GLU A 5 -2.16 -21.37 2.84
C GLU A 5 -3.55 -20.91 2.43
N ARG A 6 -4.36 -20.50 3.43
CA ARG A 6 -5.72 -19.98 3.23
C ARG A 6 -5.73 -18.66 2.46
N PHE A 7 -4.81 -17.76 2.76
CA PHE A 7 -4.79 -16.39 2.20
C PHE A 7 -3.72 -16.20 1.12
N ARG A 8 -3.22 -17.29 0.55
CA ARG A 8 -2.08 -17.25 -0.38
C ARG A 8 -2.43 -16.49 -1.65
N VAL A 9 -3.64 -16.68 -2.18
CA VAL A 9 -4.07 -16.09 -3.47
C VAL A 9 -4.18 -14.58 -3.34
N GLU A 10 -4.83 -14.11 -2.28
CA GLU A 10 -5.02 -12.70 -1.97
C GLU A 10 -3.68 -12.01 -1.66
N ALA A 11 -2.78 -12.72 -0.97
CA ALA A 11 -1.41 -12.25 -0.76
C ALA A 11 -0.65 -12.09 -2.08
N GLU A 12 -0.78 -13.02 -3.03
CA GLU A 12 -0.18 -12.92 -4.36
C GLU A 12 -0.76 -11.73 -5.15
N VAL A 13 -2.06 -11.47 -5.07
CA VAL A 13 -2.70 -10.28 -5.68
C VAL A 13 -2.09 -8.99 -5.10
N ALA A 14 -1.95 -8.90 -3.78
CA ALA A 14 -1.35 -7.74 -3.11
C ALA A 14 0.12 -7.54 -3.53
N VAL A 15 0.92 -8.62 -3.58
CA VAL A 15 2.33 -8.59 -4.02
C VAL A 15 2.43 -8.16 -5.48
N ASN A 16 1.59 -8.70 -6.36
CA ASN A 16 1.56 -8.34 -7.78
C ASN A 16 1.22 -6.85 -7.97
N ARG A 17 0.25 -6.33 -7.21
CA ARG A 17 -0.08 -4.90 -7.24
C ARG A 17 1.07 -4.05 -6.71
N ALA A 18 1.71 -4.42 -5.62
CA ALA A 18 2.86 -3.70 -5.07
C ALA A 18 4.03 -3.64 -6.07
N ASN A 19 4.26 -4.73 -6.81
CA ASN A 19 5.26 -4.77 -7.88
C ASN A 19 4.91 -3.83 -9.05
N LEU A 20 3.63 -3.77 -9.45
CA LEU A 20 3.17 -2.83 -10.47
C LEU A 20 3.37 -1.37 -10.00
N LEU A 21 2.95 -1.04 -8.78
CA LEU A 21 3.13 0.29 -8.19
C LEU A 21 4.61 0.67 -8.11
N SER A 22 5.47 -0.26 -7.75
CA SER A 22 6.93 -0.03 -7.72
C SER A 22 7.50 0.29 -9.10
N ARG A 23 7.00 -0.38 -10.16
CA ARG A 23 7.39 -0.08 -11.55
C ARG A 23 6.88 1.29 -11.98
N LEU A 24 5.63 1.62 -11.68
CA LEU A 24 5.08 2.95 -11.96
C LEU A 24 5.90 4.02 -11.25
N TRP A 25 6.22 3.83 -9.98
CA TRP A 25 7.03 4.78 -9.22
C TRP A 25 8.40 5.03 -9.84
N LYS A 26 9.02 3.99 -10.40
CA LYS A 26 10.35 4.07 -11.02
C LYS A 26 10.35 4.63 -12.45
N TYR A 27 9.30 4.38 -13.23
CA TYR A 27 9.33 4.58 -14.68
C TYR A 27 8.21 5.45 -15.25
N ALA A 28 7.11 5.65 -14.53
CA ALA A 28 5.98 6.42 -15.05
C ALA A 28 6.25 7.94 -14.97
N PRO A 29 5.64 8.74 -15.86
CA PRO A 29 5.60 10.18 -15.71
C PRO A 29 5.03 10.60 -14.36
N ARG A 30 5.52 11.71 -13.80
CA ARG A 30 5.06 12.20 -12.48
C ARG A 30 3.56 12.47 -12.45
N ASP A 31 2.95 12.86 -13.57
CA ASP A 31 1.52 13.13 -13.65
C ASP A 31 0.67 11.89 -13.37
N VAL A 32 1.15 10.70 -13.75
CA VAL A 32 0.51 9.41 -13.42
C VAL A 32 0.56 9.18 -11.91
N LEU A 33 1.74 9.39 -11.32
CA LEU A 33 1.94 9.19 -9.88
C LEU A 33 1.23 10.24 -9.02
N ASN A 34 1.00 11.44 -9.56
CA ASN A 34 0.31 12.53 -8.89
C ASN A 34 -1.22 12.47 -9.09
N SER A 35 -1.72 11.52 -9.87
CA SER A 35 -3.15 11.39 -10.10
C SER A 35 -3.80 10.59 -8.96
N GLU A 36 -4.46 11.30 -8.04
CA GLU A 36 -5.25 10.68 -6.97
C GLU A 36 -6.32 9.76 -7.54
N TYR A 37 -6.95 10.18 -8.65
CA TYR A 37 -7.92 9.38 -9.37
C TYR A 37 -7.35 8.02 -9.78
N ILE A 38 -6.16 7.99 -10.41
CA ILE A 38 -5.53 6.73 -10.81
C ILE A 38 -5.22 5.87 -9.59
N LEU A 39 -4.69 6.46 -8.51
CA LEU A 39 -4.35 5.71 -7.31
C LEU A 39 -5.58 5.12 -6.61
N HIS A 40 -6.70 5.86 -6.57
CA HIS A 40 -7.98 5.35 -6.09
C HIS A 40 -8.54 4.25 -7.01
N ALA A 41 -8.54 4.45 -8.32
CA ALA A 41 -9.00 3.45 -9.28
C ALA A 41 -8.22 2.13 -9.15
N MET A 42 -6.90 2.21 -8.88
CA MET A 42 -6.08 1.01 -8.68
C MET A 42 -6.51 0.20 -7.46
N VAL A 43 -6.79 0.82 -6.31
CA VAL A 43 -7.24 0.09 -5.11
C VAL A 43 -8.69 -0.37 -5.22
N ILE A 44 -9.56 0.42 -5.86
CA ILE A 44 -10.95 0.02 -6.16
C ILE A 44 -10.95 -1.24 -7.04
N SER A 45 -10.12 -1.26 -8.10
CA SER A 45 -10.04 -2.41 -9.00
C SER A 45 -9.64 -3.71 -8.30
N MET A 46 -8.83 -3.64 -7.23
CA MET A 46 -8.46 -4.82 -6.47
C MET A 46 -9.67 -5.44 -5.75
N VAL A 47 -10.57 -4.61 -5.23
CA VAL A 47 -11.79 -5.06 -4.52
C VAL A 47 -12.89 -5.41 -5.51
N GLU A 48 -12.96 -4.75 -6.67
CA GLU A 48 -13.95 -5.04 -7.71
C GLU A 48 -13.72 -6.40 -8.39
N PHE A 49 -12.47 -6.75 -8.68
CA PHE A 49 -12.15 -7.95 -9.48
C PHE A 49 -11.95 -9.23 -8.65
N ASP A 50 -11.95 -9.13 -7.33
CA ASP A 50 -11.76 -10.27 -6.42
C ASP A 50 -12.75 -10.16 -5.24
N GLU A 51 -13.70 -11.10 -5.17
CA GLU A 51 -14.74 -11.10 -4.15
C GLU A 51 -14.21 -11.46 -2.75
N ASP A 52 -13.11 -12.20 -2.69
CA ASP A 52 -12.46 -12.60 -1.43
C ASP A 52 -11.63 -11.45 -0.82
N ILE A 53 -11.31 -10.42 -1.61
CA ILE A 53 -10.68 -9.20 -1.12
C ILE A 53 -11.73 -8.26 -0.53
N PHE A 54 -11.75 -8.15 0.80
CA PHE A 54 -12.62 -7.21 1.52
C PHE A 54 -12.23 -5.74 1.28
N ALA A 55 -10.93 -5.45 1.29
CA ALA A 55 -10.40 -4.10 1.19
C ALA A 55 -8.97 -4.07 0.65
N ALA A 56 -8.60 -2.95 0.04
CA ALA A 56 -7.26 -2.69 -0.48
C ALA A 56 -6.83 -1.25 -0.19
N GLY A 57 -5.53 -1.05 0.07
CA GLY A 57 -4.97 0.27 0.33
C GLY A 57 -3.56 0.42 -0.23
N ASN A 58 -3.24 1.64 -0.68
CA ASN A 58 -1.88 2.06 -1.04
C ASN A 58 -1.51 3.28 -0.22
N CYS A 59 -0.90 3.06 0.95
CA CYS A 59 -0.66 4.10 1.93
C CYS A 59 0.77 4.66 1.86
N TYR A 60 0.90 5.98 1.98
CA TYR A 60 2.16 6.70 1.91
C TYR A 60 2.65 7.07 3.30
N ASP A 61 3.96 7.07 3.53
CA ASP A 61 4.52 7.59 4.79
C ASP A 61 4.35 9.12 4.86
N GLN A 62 4.63 9.70 6.02
CA GLN A 62 4.48 11.12 6.28
C GLN A 62 5.17 11.97 5.20
N HIS A 63 4.42 12.92 4.63
CA HIS A 63 4.90 13.82 3.57
C HIS A 63 5.46 13.12 2.32
N GLN A 64 5.13 11.85 2.08
CA GLN A 64 5.59 11.12 0.87
C GLN A 64 4.64 11.26 -0.32
N TYR A 65 3.55 12.03 -0.21
CA TYR A 65 2.62 12.27 -1.31
C TYR A 65 2.20 13.74 -1.40
N LYS A 66 2.60 14.41 -2.49
CA LYS A 66 2.35 15.83 -2.76
C LYS A 66 2.59 16.69 -1.50
N ASN A 67 1.62 17.53 -1.13
CA ASN A 67 1.61 18.38 0.05
C ASN A 67 0.73 17.81 1.19
N TYR A 68 0.29 16.55 1.08
CA TYR A 68 -0.49 15.91 2.14
C TYR A 68 0.42 15.58 3.33
N TRP A 69 -0.11 15.74 4.55
CA TRP A 69 0.54 15.20 5.75
C TRP A 69 0.62 13.67 5.66
N LEU A 70 -0.51 13.04 5.32
CA LEU A 70 -0.67 11.63 5.04
C LEU A 70 -1.69 11.45 3.93
N PHE A 71 -1.53 10.38 3.16
CA PHE A 71 -2.43 10.03 2.08
C PHE A 71 -2.46 8.52 1.94
N CYS A 72 -3.65 7.93 1.95
CA CYS A 72 -3.83 6.52 1.67
C CYS A 72 -5.13 6.28 0.88
N PRO A 73 -5.05 6.19 -0.46
CA PRO A 73 -6.13 5.64 -1.26
C PRO A 73 -6.49 4.26 -0.76
N TYR A 74 -7.76 4.10 -0.40
CA TYR A 74 -8.29 2.92 0.22
C TYR A 74 -9.66 2.61 -0.37
N ALA A 75 -9.93 1.32 -0.62
CA ALA A 75 -11.22 0.83 -1.06
C ALA A 75 -11.66 -0.33 -0.18
N TYR A 76 -12.96 -0.44 0.07
CA TYR A 76 -13.53 -1.52 0.89
C TYR A 76 -14.96 -1.86 0.49
N ARG A 77 -15.35 -3.10 0.73
CA ARG A 77 -16.71 -3.62 0.48
C ARG A 77 -17.62 -3.35 1.68
N LEU A 78 -18.82 -2.85 1.42
CA LEU A 78 -19.90 -2.77 2.41
C LEU A 78 -20.63 -4.12 2.56
N PRO A 79 -21.34 -4.35 3.67
CA PRO A 79 -22.13 -5.58 3.85
C PRO A 79 -23.12 -5.85 2.71
N GLU A 80 -23.65 -4.81 2.07
CA GLU A 80 -24.59 -4.88 0.94
C GLU A 80 -23.90 -5.13 -0.42
N GLY A 81 -22.56 -5.26 -0.43
CA GLY A 81 -21.76 -5.59 -1.61
C GLY A 81 -21.20 -4.39 -2.38
N ALA A 82 -21.70 -3.17 -2.12
CA ALA A 82 -21.18 -1.95 -2.72
C ALA A 82 -19.73 -1.66 -2.30
N ILE A 83 -18.93 -1.08 -3.20
CA ILE A 83 -17.53 -0.74 -2.95
C ILE A 83 -17.41 0.78 -2.80
N LEU A 84 -16.75 1.22 -1.72
CA LEU A 84 -16.47 2.63 -1.48
C LEU A 84 -14.97 2.90 -1.50
N GLY A 85 -14.58 4.00 -2.12
CA GLY A 85 -13.22 4.54 -2.09
C GLY A 85 -13.12 5.76 -1.18
N LYS A 86 -12.05 5.85 -0.39
CA LYS A 86 -11.75 7.01 0.46
C LYS A 86 -10.24 7.20 0.67
N ASP A 87 -9.84 8.38 1.14
CA ASP A 87 -8.53 8.55 1.76
C ASP A 87 -8.60 8.10 3.23
N LEU A 88 -8.00 6.95 3.52
CA LEU A 88 -7.99 6.37 4.87
C LEU A 88 -7.27 7.29 5.88
N ALA A 89 -6.33 8.13 5.44
CA ALA A 89 -5.56 9.01 6.31
C ALA A 89 -6.41 10.09 7.01
N VAL A 90 -7.60 10.39 6.48
CA VAL A 90 -8.55 11.34 7.06
C VAL A 90 -9.07 10.83 8.41
N GLU A 91 -9.39 9.55 8.50
CA GLU A 91 -10.05 8.93 9.66
C GLU A 91 -9.11 8.07 10.51
N TYR A 92 -8.03 7.56 9.92
CA TYR A 92 -7.15 6.58 10.57
C TYR A 92 -5.67 6.95 10.40
N LYS A 93 -5.02 7.29 11.52
CA LYS A 93 -3.59 7.66 11.55
C LYS A 93 -2.71 6.40 11.63
N TYR A 94 -2.41 5.82 10.47
CA TYR A 94 -1.71 4.53 10.35
C TYR A 94 -0.20 4.53 10.64
N LEU A 95 0.39 5.66 11.06
CA LEU A 95 1.82 5.74 11.35
C LEU A 95 2.21 5.23 12.75
N SER A 96 1.24 5.04 13.65
CA SER A 96 1.48 4.59 15.02
C SER A 96 1.65 3.07 15.09
N ASN A 97 2.22 2.59 16.19
CA ASN A 97 2.37 1.15 16.47
C ASN A 97 1.05 0.38 16.61
N THR A 98 -0.08 1.08 16.77
CA THR A 98 -1.42 0.46 16.78
C THR A 98 -1.87 -0.01 15.40
N SER A 99 -1.15 0.37 14.34
CA SER A 99 -1.47 0.06 12.95
C SER A 99 -0.48 -0.97 12.40
N GLU A 100 -0.59 -2.21 12.87
CA GLU A 100 0.41 -3.27 12.62
C GLU A 100 0.76 -3.43 11.13
N TRP A 101 -0.27 -3.46 10.29
CA TRP A 101 -0.19 -3.67 8.85
C TRP A 101 0.67 -2.63 8.12
N PHE A 102 0.76 -1.40 8.63
CA PHE A 102 1.63 -0.36 8.07
C PHE A 102 2.92 -0.19 8.88
N PHE A 103 2.78 -0.05 10.20
CA PHE A 103 3.89 0.30 11.08
C PHE A 103 4.99 -0.76 11.06
N ILE A 104 4.63 -2.04 11.21
CA ILE A 104 5.62 -3.13 11.24
C ILE A 104 6.27 -3.27 9.87
N ALA A 105 5.48 -3.25 8.79
CA ALA A 105 5.99 -3.33 7.43
C ALA A 105 7.00 -2.19 7.15
N ARG A 106 6.66 -0.95 7.51
CA ARG A 106 7.55 0.20 7.38
C ARG A 106 8.83 0.04 8.21
N LYS A 107 8.73 -0.31 9.50
CA LYS A 107 9.91 -0.48 10.36
C LYS A 107 10.83 -1.59 9.88
N ASN A 108 10.27 -2.66 9.32
CA ASN A 108 11.05 -3.71 8.68
C ASN A 108 11.78 -3.20 7.42
N ALA A 109 11.10 -2.43 6.56
CA ALA A 109 11.71 -1.82 5.39
C ALA A 109 12.84 -0.84 5.76
N GLU A 110 12.61 0.05 6.74
CA GLU A 110 13.63 0.98 7.27
C GLU A 110 14.88 0.22 7.78
N ARG A 111 14.67 -0.90 8.48
CA ARG A 111 15.77 -1.74 8.99
C ARG A 111 16.57 -2.36 7.83
N VAL A 112 15.89 -2.90 6.82
CA VAL A 112 16.55 -3.47 5.63
C VAL A 112 17.38 -2.41 4.89
N ILE A 113 16.81 -1.23 4.67
CA ILE A 113 17.51 -0.10 4.02
C ILE A 113 18.75 0.30 4.81
N ARG A 114 18.63 0.42 6.14
CA ARG A 114 19.74 0.78 7.02
C ARG A 114 20.89 -0.22 6.91
N ASN A 115 20.58 -1.50 7.02
CA ASN A 115 21.58 -2.57 6.91
C ASN A 115 22.23 -2.58 5.52
N TYR A 116 21.45 -2.42 4.45
CA TYR A 116 22.00 -2.35 3.08
C TYR A 116 22.94 -1.14 2.88
N SER A 117 22.63 0.00 3.49
CA SER A 117 23.48 1.20 3.45
C SER A 117 24.81 1.02 4.19
N GLN A 118 24.84 0.19 5.24
CA GLN A 118 26.06 -0.15 5.99
C GLN A 118 27.01 -0.98 5.13
N PHE A 119 26.50 -1.94 4.35
CA PHE A 119 27.34 -2.75 3.44
C PHE A 119 27.94 -1.93 2.30
N LYS A 120 27.21 -0.95 1.74
CA LYS A 120 27.76 -0.04 0.72
C LYS A 120 28.84 0.90 1.25
N LYS A 121 28.81 1.25 2.55
CA LYS A 121 29.85 2.09 3.18
C LYS A 121 31.11 1.32 3.58
N GLY A 122 31.07 -0.02 3.64
CA GLY A 122 32.23 -0.88 3.91
C GLY A 122 33.01 -1.33 2.67
N GLN A 123 32.64 -0.85 1.48
CA GLN A 123 33.37 -1.06 0.22
C GLN A 123 33.94 0.27 -0.28
N LEU A 124 34.82 0.89 0.49
CA LEU A 124 35.79 1.91 0.05
C LEU A 124 37.06 1.79 0.90
#